data_AF-A0A6L6A9U3-F1
#
_entry.id   AF-A0A6L6A9U3-F1
#
_cell.length_a   1.000
_cell.length_b   1.000
_cell.length_c   1.000
_cell.angle_alpha   90.00
_cell.angle_beta   90.00
_cell.angle_gamma   90.00
#
_symmetry.space_group_name_H-M   'P 1'
#
loop_
_entity.id
_entity.type
_entity.pdbx_description
1 polymer ?
#
loop_
_entity_poly.entity_id
_entity_poly.type
_entity_poly.pdbx_seq_one_letter_code
_entity_poly.pdbx_strand_id
1 'polypeptide(L)'
;MRRRSKMSSIEVRAEKSYQVHLDQDWAPLLESLTLNRNKVAIISSESSKAVIPAINLSHCTVYHYPIPDGEAGKSAVVAAGLWEKLHHDGFTRTDLIVGIGGGAVTDLAGFVAASWLRGIDWIAVPTTLAGMVDAAIGGKTGINTNTAKNLVGAFHSPVAVIIDTKWLQSLSRRDFAAGLAEVIKCGFIRDPEILFLLEGQNLDS
;
A
#
# COMPACT_ATOMS: atom_id res chain seq x y z
N MET A 1 24.44 23.90 -8.20
CA MET A 1 23.15 23.17 -8.14
C MET A 1 23.38 21.75 -8.66
N ARG A 2 23.71 20.79 -7.77
CA ARG A 2 23.95 19.39 -8.17
C ARG A 2 22.60 18.77 -8.53
N ARG A 3 22.41 18.36 -9.80
CA ARG A 3 21.33 17.43 -10.16
C ARG A 3 21.57 16.14 -9.37
N ARG A 4 20.86 15.94 -8.25
CA ARG A 4 20.77 14.64 -7.58
C ARG A 4 20.22 13.66 -8.64
N SER A 5 20.90 12.54 -8.88
CA SER A 5 20.30 11.48 -9.70
C SER A 5 18.92 11.15 -9.14
N LYS A 6 17.88 11.12 -9.97
CA LYS A 6 16.52 10.81 -9.54
C LYS A 6 16.57 9.43 -8.87
N MET A 7 16.48 9.40 -7.54
CA MET A 7 16.56 8.16 -6.77
C MET A 7 15.31 7.34 -7.10
N SER A 8 15.49 6.21 -7.79
CA SER A 8 14.37 5.40 -8.28
C SER A 8 13.85 4.40 -7.25
N SER A 9 14.64 4.12 -6.20
CA SER A 9 14.22 3.26 -5.09
C SER A 9 14.95 3.56 -3.78
N ILE A 10 14.33 3.17 -2.66
CA ILE A 10 14.89 3.18 -1.31
C ILE A 10 14.84 1.74 -0.76
N GLU A 11 15.96 1.23 -0.23
CA GLU A 11 15.97 0.00 0.55
C GLU A 11 15.47 0.29 1.98
N VAL A 12 14.45 -0.44 2.42
CA VAL A 12 13.96 -0.38 3.80
C VAL A 12 14.33 -1.68 4.51
N ARG A 13 14.85 -1.55 5.74
CA ARG A 13 15.20 -2.67 6.61
C ARG A 13 14.25 -2.71 7.81
N ALA A 14 13.35 -3.69 7.82
CA ALA A 14 12.45 -3.99 8.92
C ALA A 14 12.69 -5.45 9.39
N GLU A 15 11.64 -6.23 9.64
CA GLU A 15 11.77 -7.67 9.90
C GLU A 15 12.23 -8.47 8.67
N LYS A 16 12.09 -7.90 7.45
CA LYS A 16 12.87 -8.25 6.26
C LYS A 16 13.23 -7.00 5.47
N SER A 17 14.19 -7.13 4.54
CA SER A 17 14.57 -6.04 3.64
C SER A 17 13.69 -6.06 2.39
N TYR A 18 13.26 -4.89 1.93
CA TYR A 18 12.45 -4.72 0.72
C TYR A 18 12.72 -3.38 0.06
N GLN A 19 12.29 -3.24 -1.19
CA GLN A 19 12.47 -2.02 -1.98
C GLN A 19 11.19 -1.18 -2.00
N VAL A 20 11.35 0.13 -1.83
CA VAL A 20 10.33 1.14 -2.09
C VAL A 20 10.70 1.81 -3.41
N HIS A 21 9.90 1.59 -4.45
CA HIS A 21 10.10 2.17 -5.77
C HIS A 21 9.42 3.53 -5.83
N LEU A 22 10.17 4.58 -6.16
CA LEU A 22 9.71 5.97 -6.11
C LEU A 22 9.37 6.51 -7.50
N ASP A 23 8.18 7.09 -7.63
CA ASP A 23 7.70 7.82 -8.80
C ASP A 23 7.82 6.99 -10.10
N GLN A 24 7.42 5.72 -10.02
CA GLN A 24 7.36 4.80 -11.15
C GLN A 24 5.92 4.48 -11.50
N ASP A 25 5.66 4.23 -12.79
CA ASP A 25 4.33 3.80 -13.22
C ASP A 25 4.01 2.44 -12.59
N TRP A 26 2.97 2.43 -11.77
CA TRP A 26 2.74 1.30 -10.87
C TRP A 26 2.32 0.04 -11.62
N ALA A 27 1.63 0.15 -12.75
CA ALA A 27 1.09 -1.01 -13.47
C ALA A 27 2.17 -1.83 -14.19
N PRO A 28 3.05 -1.23 -15.04
CA PRO A 28 4.17 -1.96 -15.64
C PRO A 28 5.14 -2.53 -14.60
N LEU A 29 5.39 -1.79 -13.52
CA LEU A 29 6.26 -2.27 -12.46
C LEU A 29 5.64 -3.47 -11.72
N LEU A 30 4.34 -3.41 -11.40
CA LEU A 30 3.61 -4.53 -10.81
C LEU A 30 3.64 -5.76 -11.73
N GLU A 31 3.47 -5.58 -13.04
CA GLU A 31 3.59 -6.67 -14.01
C GLU A 31 4.97 -7.34 -13.92
N SER A 32 6.05 -6.56 -13.90
CA SER A 32 7.41 -7.11 -13.77
C SER A 32 7.65 -7.86 -12.45
N LEU A 33 7.05 -7.40 -11.35
CA LEU A 33 7.20 -8.00 -10.02
C LEU A 33 6.34 -9.26 -9.82
N THR A 34 5.43 -9.55 -10.76
CA THR A 34 4.52 -10.69 -10.68
C THR A 34 4.88 -11.83 -11.64
N LEU A 35 5.95 -11.71 -12.45
CA LEU A 35 6.32 -12.69 -13.48
C LEU A 35 6.47 -14.14 -13.00
N ASN A 36 6.82 -14.34 -11.72
CA ASN A 36 6.99 -15.66 -11.11
C ASN A 36 5.80 -16.10 -10.24
N ARG A 37 4.63 -15.48 -10.38
CA ARG A 37 3.42 -15.76 -9.59
C ARG A 37 2.37 -16.46 -10.46
N ASN A 38 1.68 -17.45 -9.90
CA ASN A 38 0.59 -18.14 -10.60
C ASN A 38 -0.73 -17.38 -10.45
N LYS A 39 -1.02 -16.89 -9.23
CA LYS A 39 -2.21 -16.08 -8.92
C LYS A 39 -1.85 -14.80 -8.19
N VAL A 40 -2.63 -13.75 -8.47
CA VAL A 40 -2.52 -12.44 -7.82
C VAL A 40 -3.90 -12.01 -7.34
N ALA A 41 -4.03 -11.73 -6.04
CA ALA A 41 -5.21 -11.13 -5.45
C ALA A 41 -5.02 -9.63 -5.29
N ILE A 42 -5.76 -8.82 -6.03
CA ILE A 42 -5.78 -7.36 -5.91
C ILE A 42 -6.88 -6.97 -4.94
N ILE A 43 -6.49 -6.46 -3.78
CA ILE A 43 -7.37 -5.87 -2.78
C ILE A 43 -7.36 -4.36 -2.97
N SER A 44 -8.52 -3.76 -3.22
CA SER A 44 -8.66 -2.33 -3.47
C SER A 44 -9.92 -1.74 -2.86
N SER A 45 -9.96 -0.43 -2.64
CA SER A 45 -11.20 0.29 -2.33
C SER A 45 -12.25 0.11 -3.45
N GLU A 46 -13.52 -0.02 -3.08
CA GLU A 46 -14.64 -0.08 -4.02
C GLU A 46 -14.68 1.15 -4.94
N SER A 47 -14.46 2.34 -4.38
CA SER A 47 -14.38 3.59 -5.15
C SER A 47 -13.24 3.62 -6.19
N SER A 48 -12.19 2.84 -5.97
CA SER A 48 -11.03 2.78 -6.88
C SER A 48 -11.19 1.74 -7.99
N LYS A 49 -12.23 0.91 -7.94
CA LYS A 49 -12.47 -0.18 -8.91
C LYS A 49 -12.56 0.30 -10.36
N ALA A 50 -13.09 1.50 -10.59
CA ALA A 50 -13.20 2.08 -11.94
C ALA A 50 -11.90 2.78 -12.41
N VAL A 51 -11.03 3.15 -11.47
CA VAL A 51 -9.81 3.93 -11.74
C VAL A 51 -8.58 3.03 -11.85
N ILE A 52 -8.56 1.93 -11.09
CA ILE A 52 -7.61 0.85 -11.27
C ILE A 52 -7.98 0.21 -12.61
N PRO A 53 -7.11 0.29 -13.64
CA PRO A 53 -7.34 -0.39 -14.90
C PRO A 53 -7.68 -1.85 -14.62
N ALA A 54 -8.48 -2.48 -15.48
CA ALA A 54 -8.56 -3.93 -15.48
C ALA A 54 -7.14 -4.46 -15.78
N ILE A 55 -6.36 -4.72 -14.71
CA ILE A 55 -4.99 -5.19 -14.85
C ILE A 55 -5.11 -6.61 -15.36
N ASN A 56 -4.69 -6.80 -16.60
CA ASN A 56 -4.53 -8.12 -17.15
C ASN A 56 -3.05 -8.47 -17.14
N LEU A 57 -2.63 -9.22 -16.13
CA LEU A 57 -1.29 -9.79 -16.07
C LEU A 57 -1.30 -11.08 -16.88
N SER A 58 -0.93 -11.00 -18.16
CA SER A 58 -1.10 -12.11 -19.13
C SER A 58 -0.44 -13.44 -18.71
N HIS A 59 0.55 -13.40 -17.82
CA HIS A 59 1.28 -14.56 -17.28
C HIS A 59 0.68 -15.19 -16.01
N CYS A 60 -0.35 -14.59 -15.40
CA CYS A 60 -0.94 -15.11 -14.16
C CYS A 60 -2.45 -14.89 -14.07
N THR A 61 -3.14 -15.59 -13.18
CA THR A 61 -4.56 -15.36 -12.93
C THR A 61 -4.75 -14.24 -11.92
N VAL A 62 -5.47 -13.18 -12.31
CA VAL A 62 -5.74 -12.02 -11.46
C VAL A 62 -7.15 -12.08 -10.89
N TYR A 63 -7.26 -11.97 -9.57
CA TYR A 63 -8.52 -11.88 -8.83
C TYR A 63 -8.67 -10.48 -8.24
N HIS A 64 -9.82 -9.85 -8.43
CA HIS A 64 -10.11 -8.54 -7.88
C HIS A 64 -11.08 -8.65 -6.70
N TYR A 65 -10.64 -8.18 -5.53
CA TYR A 65 -11.42 -8.16 -4.31
C TYR A 65 -11.61 -6.72 -3.83
N PRO A 66 -12.63 -6.01 -4.36
CA PRO A 66 -12.95 -4.70 -3.83
C PRO A 66 -13.48 -4.83 -2.39
N ILE A 67 -13.14 -3.85 -1.56
CA ILE A 67 -13.53 -3.75 -0.15
C ILE A 67 -14.20 -2.39 0.11
N PRO A 68 -14.97 -2.25 1.21
CA PRO A 68 -15.50 -0.95 1.60
C PRO A 68 -14.42 0.12 1.72
N ASP A 69 -14.76 1.36 1.35
CA ASP A 69 -13.81 2.47 1.36
C ASP A 69 -13.36 2.87 2.78
N GLY A 70 -12.14 3.38 2.87
CA GLY A 70 -11.57 3.94 4.10
C GLY A 70 -11.55 2.96 5.27
N GLU A 71 -11.86 3.45 6.46
CA GLU A 71 -11.78 2.68 7.70
C GLU A 71 -12.80 1.53 7.79
N ALA A 72 -13.87 1.56 6.99
CA ALA A 72 -14.86 0.48 6.95
C ALA A 72 -14.28 -0.81 6.35
N GLY A 73 -13.35 -0.68 5.40
CA GLY A 73 -12.62 -1.82 4.83
C GLY A 73 -11.70 -2.49 5.84
N LYS A 74 -11.20 -1.75 6.83
CA LYS A 74 -10.22 -2.22 7.81
C LYS A 74 -10.88 -2.88 9.02
N SER A 75 -11.62 -3.96 8.80
CA SER A 75 -12.32 -4.68 9.87
C SER A 75 -12.09 -6.20 9.82
N ALA A 76 -12.29 -6.86 10.97
CA ALA A 76 -12.21 -8.32 11.07
C ALA A 76 -13.18 -9.05 10.13
N VAL A 77 -14.36 -8.48 9.90
CA VAL A 77 -15.38 -9.05 9.01
C VAL A 77 -14.91 -9.05 7.57
N VAL A 78 -14.30 -7.94 7.11
CA VAL A 78 -13.76 -7.84 5.76
C VAL A 78 -12.55 -8.77 5.60
N ALA A 79 -11.66 -8.84 6.59
CA ALA A 79 -10.53 -9.78 6.58
C ALA A 79 -10.99 -11.24 6.48
N ALA A 80 -11.99 -11.64 7.26
CA ALA A 80 -12.58 -12.97 7.21
C ALA A 80 -13.16 -13.29 5.81
N GLY A 81 -13.92 -12.36 5.23
CA GLY A 81 -14.45 -12.53 3.88
C GLY A 81 -13.35 -12.64 2.80
N LEU A 82 -12.21 -11.98 2.99
CA LEU A 82 -11.06 -12.12 2.09
C LEU A 82 -10.40 -13.50 2.23
N TRP A 83 -10.24 -14.02 3.45
CA TRP A 83 -9.71 -15.37 3.65
C TRP A 83 -10.58 -16.45 2.99
N GLU A 84 -11.91 -16.33 3.09
CA GLU A 84 -12.84 -17.24 2.42
C GLU A 84 -12.70 -17.19 0.88
N LYS A 85 -12.55 -15.99 0.31
CA LYS A 85 -12.29 -15.83 -1.14
C LYS A 85 -10.97 -16.45 -1.57
N LEU A 86 -9.89 -16.21 -0.80
CA LEU A 86 -8.58 -16.81 -1.07
C LEU A 86 -8.62 -18.35 -0.99
N HIS A 87 -9.40 -18.90 -0.07
CA HIS A 87 -9.64 -20.34 0.03
C HIS A 87 -10.36 -20.88 -1.20
N HIS A 88 -11.50 -20.27 -1.53
CA HIS A 88 -12.33 -20.66 -2.67
C HIS A 88 -11.55 -20.61 -4.00
N ASP A 89 -10.76 -19.56 -4.19
CA ASP A 89 -9.97 -19.35 -5.40
C ASP A 89 -8.64 -20.14 -5.37
N GLY A 90 -8.39 -20.91 -4.30
CA GLY A 90 -7.27 -21.85 -4.20
C GLY A 90 -5.91 -21.17 -4.17
N PHE A 91 -5.77 -20.09 -3.41
CA PHE A 91 -4.47 -19.41 -3.21
C PHE A 91 -3.52 -20.26 -2.37
N THR A 92 -2.27 -20.29 -2.78
CA THR A 92 -1.15 -21.05 -2.19
C THR A 92 -0.01 -20.11 -1.79
N ARG A 93 1.03 -20.62 -1.12
CA ARG A 93 2.16 -19.80 -0.65
C ARG A 93 2.99 -19.15 -1.77
N THR A 94 2.92 -19.66 -2.99
CA THR A 94 3.65 -19.10 -4.14
C THR A 94 2.92 -17.92 -4.78
N ASP A 95 1.63 -17.75 -4.47
CA ASP A 95 0.80 -16.68 -5.01
C ASP A 95 1.10 -15.33 -4.31
N LEU A 96 0.39 -14.27 -4.70
CA LEU A 96 0.67 -12.91 -4.23
C LEU A 96 -0.60 -12.15 -3.88
N ILE A 97 -0.55 -11.34 -2.82
CA ILE A 97 -1.56 -10.33 -2.51
C ILE A 97 -1.03 -8.94 -2.88
N VAL A 98 -1.87 -8.08 -3.46
CA VAL A 98 -1.52 -6.70 -3.80
C VAL A 98 -2.56 -5.79 -3.18
N GLY A 99 -2.14 -4.90 -2.29
CA GLY A 99 -2.99 -3.86 -1.71
C GLY A 99 -2.86 -2.56 -2.50
N ILE A 100 -3.91 -2.16 -3.22
CA ILE A 100 -3.95 -0.91 -3.99
C ILE A 100 -4.96 0.05 -3.35
N GLY A 101 -4.47 1.08 -2.65
CA GLY A 101 -5.33 2.02 -1.96
C GLY A 101 -4.60 2.85 -0.91
N GLY A 102 -5.36 3.56 -0.07
CA GLY A 102 -4.79 4.31 1.06
C GLY A 102 -4.30 3.40 2.20
N GLY A 103 -3.94 4.02 3.34
CA GLY A 103 -3.43 3.31 4.52
C GLY A 103 -4.36 2.20 5.01
N ALA A 104 -5.69 2.43 5.01
CA ALA A 104 -6.64 1.41 5.46
C ALA A 104 -6.65 0.14 4.59
N VAL A 105 -6.51 0.30 3.26
CA VAL A 105 -6.46 -0.83 2.31
C VAL A 105 -5.15 -1.59 2.45
N THR A 106 -4.03 -0.88 2.52
CA THR A 106 -2.69 -1.50 2.63
C THR A 106 -2.50 -2.21 3.97
N ASP A 107 -3.01 -1.65 5.07
CA ASP A 107 -3.01 -2.31 6.38
C ASP A 107 -3.82 -3.62 6.37
N LEU A 108 -5.03 -3.59 5.80
CA LEU A 108 -5.85 -4.79 5.69
C LEU A 108 -5.19 -5.83 4.79
N ALA A 109 -4.72 -5.43 3.60
CA ALA A 109 -4.10 -6.34 2.64
C ALA A 109 -2.85 -7.01 3.23
N GLY A 110 -2.01 -6.24 3.92
CA GLY A 110 -0.86 -6.76 4.63
C GLY A 110 -1.24 -7.71 5.76
N PHE A 111 -2.31 -7.42 6.52
CA PHE A 111 -2.76 -8.30 7.60
C PHE A 111 -3.36 -9.60 7.07
N VAL A 112 -4.13 -9.54 6.00
CA VAL A 112 -4.64 -10.71 5.28
C VAL A 112 -3.47 -11.56 4.75
N ALA A 113 -2.43 -10.92 4.19
CA ALA A 113 -1.22 -11.60 3.74
C ALA A 113 -0.41 -12.23 4.88
N ALA A 114 -0.32 -11.57 6.03
CA ALA A 114 0.38 -12.07 7.20
C ALA A 114 -0.29 -13.34 7.76
N SER A 115 -1.61 -13.39 7.72
CA SER A 115 -2.43 -14.43 8.36
C SER A 115 -2.80 -15.57 7.41
N TRP A 116 -2.91 -15.32 6.11
CA TRP A 116 -3.20 -16.36 5.11
C TRP A 116 -2.04 -17.34 4.98
N LEU A 117 -2.31 -18.64 5.13
CA LEU A 117 -1.30 -19.72 5.10
C LEU A 117 -0.09 -19.52 6.04
N ARG A 118 -0.29 -18.71 7.10
CA ARG A 118 0.73 -18.23 8.04
C ARG A 118 1.79 -17.32 7.42
N GLY A 119 1.45 -16.62 6.34
CA GLY A 119 2.32 -15.71 5.62
C GLY A 119 2.38 -16.05 4.13
N ILE A 120 1.89 -15.14 3.31
CA ILE A 120 2.07 -15.10 1.86
C ILE A 120 2.72 -13.76 1.49
N ASP A 121 3.45 -13.73 0.37
CA ASP A 121 4.03 -12.48 -0.13
C ASP A 121 2.95 -11.47 -0.49
N TRP A 122 3.28 -10.19 -0.31
CA TRP A 122 2.41 -9.11 -0.73
C TRP A 122 3.16 -7.86 -1.20
N ILE A 123 2.50 -7.05 -2.02
CA ILE A 123 2.98 -5.76 -2.52
C ILE A 123 2.01 -4.66 -2.07
N ALA A 124 2.55 -3.53 -1.66
CA ALA A 124 1.77 -2.33 -1.39
C ALA A 124 1.87 -1.34 -2.56
N VAL A 125 0.73 -0.86 -3.05
CA VAL A 125 0.62 0.24 -4.01
C VAL A 125 -0.19 1.36 -3.34
N PRO A 126 0.43 2.18 -2.46
CA PRO A 126 -0.27 3.23 -1.75
C PRO A 126 -0.74 4.34 -2.71
N THR A 127 -2.02 4.70 -2.63
CA THR A 127 -2.64 5.74 -3.48
C THR A 127 -2.87 7.07 -2.75
N THR A 128 -2.54 7.15 -1.46
CA THR A 128 -2.62 8.38 -0.66
C THR A 128 -1.25 8.77 -0.13
N LEU A 129 -1.02 10.07 0.10
CA LEU A 129 0.25 10.56 0.64
C LEU A 129 0.56 9.92 2.00
N ALA A 130 -0.42 9.81 2.89
CA ALA A 130 -0.28 9.11 4.17
C ALA A 130 0.13 7.63 4.00
N GLY A 131 -0.41 6.95 2.97
CA GLY A 131 0.01 5.59 2.63
C GLY A 131 1.46 5.52 2.16
N MET A 132 1.87 6.47 1.32
CA MET A 132 3.21 6.52 0.73
C MET A 132 4.31 6.79 1.76
N VAL A 133 4.04 7.61 2.77
CA VAL A 133 5.07 8.08 3.73
C VAL A 133 5.00 7.42 5.10
N ASP A 134 3.94 6.67 5.41
CA ASP A 134 3.74 6.03 6.71
C ASP A 134 3.18 4.61 6.57
N ALA A 135 1.91 4.44 6.20
CA ALA A 135 1.21 3.16 6.38
C ALA A 135 1.79 2.00 5.55
N ALA A 136 2.30 2.24 4.34
CA ALA A 136 2.91 1.18 3.52
C ALA A 136 4.36 0.85 3.91
N ILE A 137 4.94 1.56 4.89
CA ILE A 137 6.36 1.48 5.26
C ILE A 137 6.53 0.86 6.65
N GLY A 138 7.50 -0.05 6.80
CA GLY A 138 7.89 -0.66 8.07
C GLY A 138 7.13 -1.94 8.44
N GLY A 139 6.24 -2.43 7.58
CA GLY A 139 5.61 -3.74 7.72
C GLY A 139 4.56 -3.86 8.83
N LYS A 140 4.16 -2.77 9.47
CA LYS A 140 3.00 -2.79 10.37
C LYS A 140 1.74 -2.95 9.55
N THR A 141 0.93 -3.93 9.90
CA THR A 141 -0.34 -4.24 9.24
C THR A 141 -1.39 -4.51 10.30
N GLY A 142 -2.67 -4.30 9.99
CA GLY A 142 -3.70 -4.61 10.98
C GLY A 142 -5.12 -4.25 10.58
N ILE A 143 -6.02 -4.54 11.51
CA ILE A 143 -7.45 -4.32 11.39
C ILE A 143 -7.99 -3.60 12.62
N ASN A 144 -9.13 -2.94 12.46
CA ASN A 144 -9.89 -2.40 13.57
C ASN A 144 -10.80 -3.49 14.15
N THR A 145 -10.91 -3.52 15.46
CA THR A 145 -11.98 -4.23 16.17
C THR A 145 -13.11 -3.25 16.47
N ASN A 146 -14.24 -3.75 16.99
CA ASN A 146 -15.33 -2.89 17.45
C ASN A 146 -14.91 -1.96 18.60
N THR A 147 -13.85 -2.30 19.34
CA THR A 147 -13.44 -1.59 20.56
C THR A 147 -12.21 -0.72 20.38
N ALA A 148 -11.36 -1.00 19.38
CA ALA A 148 -10.13 -0.25 19.20
C ALA A 148 -9.60 -0.32 17.75
N LYS A 149 -8.90 0.75 17.37
CA LYS A 149 -8.18 0.82 16.10
C LYS A 149 -6.76 0.29 16.27
N ASN A 150 -6.26 -0.42 15.25
CA ASN A 150 -4.86 -0.86 15.14
C ASN A 150 -4.30 -1.74 16.29
N LEU A 151 -5.14 -2.29 17.18
CA LEU A 151 -4.67 -3.17 18.25
C LEU A 151 -4.44 -4.61 17.77
N VAL A 152 -5.17 -5.05 16.74
CA VAL A 152 -5.02 -6.38 16.15
C VAL A 152 -4.28 -6.24 14.83
N GLY A 153 -3.14 -6.91 14.73
CA GLY A 153 -2.26 -6.75 13.58
C GLY A 153 -1.08 -7.71 13.60
N ALA A 154 -0.18 -7.52 12.64
CA ALA A 154 1.06 -8.26 12.50
C ALA A 154 2.17 -7.36 11.91
N PHE A 155 3.41 -7.69 12.24
CA PHE A 155 4.57 -7.21 11.49
C PHE A 155 4.80 -8.17 10.31
N HIS A 156 4.56 -7.70 9.10
CA HIS A 156 4.71 -8.46 7.85
C HIS A 156 5.03 -7.51 6.69
N SER A 157 6.30 -7.23 6.45
CA SER A 157 6.74 -6.33 5.39
C SER A 157 6.30 -6.84 4.02
N PRO A 158 5.99 -5.92 3.09
CA PRO A 158 5.78 -6.29 1.70
C PRO A 158 7.10 -6.79 1.09
N VAL A 159 7.02 -7.44 -0.07
CA VAL A 159 8.20 -7.71 -0.90
C VAL A 159 8.62 -6.48 -1.72
N ALA A 160 7.68 -5.56 -1.97
CA ALA A 160 7.92 -4.27 -2.60
C ALA A 160 6.82 -3.26 -2.25
N VAL A 161 7.17 -1.98 -2.21
CA VAL A 161 6.23 -0.86 -2.19
C VAL A 161 6.38 -0.08 -3.48
N ILE A 162 5.29 0.24 -4.17
CA ILE A 162 5.29 0.98 -5.42
C ILE A 162 4.61 2.32 -5.23
N ILE A 163 5.39 3.41 -5.26
CA ILE A 163 4.89 4.78 -5.14
C ILE A 163 4.79 5.38 -6.55
N ASP A 164 3.55 5.62 -7.00
CA ASP A 164 3.26 6.42 -8.18
C ASP A 164 2.59 7.73 -7.74
N THR A 165 3.26 8.86 -7.96
CA THR A 165 2.75 10.17 -7.51
C THR A 165 1.55 10.65 -8.33
N LYS A 166 1.25 10.04 -9.48
CA LYS A 166 0.04 10.34 -10.27
C LYS A 166 -1.24 10.12 -9.48
N TRP A 167 -1.26 9.18 -8.53
CA TRP A 167 -2.42 8.97 -7.64
C TRP A 167 -2.80 10.22 -6.84
N LEU A 168 -1.81 11.05 -6.50
CA LEU A 168 -2.02 12.27 -5.72
C LEU A 168 -2.77 13.35 -6.51
N GLN A 169 -2.76 13.29 -7.85
CA GLN A 169 -3.46 14.27 -8.71
C GLN A 169 -4.99 14.19 -8.54
N SER A 170 -5.51 13.00 -8.21
CA SER A 170 -6.94 12.78 -7.94
C SER A 170 -7.29 12.81 -6.45
N LEU A 171 -6.31 12.96 -5.57
CA LEU A 171 -6.52 12.89 -4.13
C LEU A 171 -7.20 14.15 -3.62
N SER A 172 -8.16 13.99 -2.71
CA SER A 172 -8.82 15.16 -2.11
C SER A 172 -7.80 16.02 -1.36
N ARG A 173 -7.98 17.34 -1.37
CA ARG A 173 -7.12 18.27 -0.62
C ARG A 173 -7.02 17.88 0.86
N ARG A 174 -8.13 17.42 1.43
CA ARG A 174 -8.18 16.97 2.84
C ARG A 174 -7.25 15.78 3.07
N ASP A 175 -7.30 14.77 2.21
CA ASP A 175 -6.48 13.56 2.38
C ASP A 175 -5.01 13.83 2.05
N PHE A 176 -4.73 14.71 1.10
CA PHE A 176 -3.37 15.19 0.84
C PHE A 176 -2.80 15.92 2.07
N ALA A 177 -3.56 16.86 2.64
CA ALA A 177 -3.15 17.59 3.84
C ALA A 177 -2.94 16.66 5.05
N ALA A 178 -3.80 15.66 5.22
CA ALA A 178 -3.62 14.64 6.25
C ALA A 178 -2.31 13.87 6.09
N GLY A 179 -1.93 13.49 4.86
CA GLY A 179 -0.63 12.88 4.59
C GLY A 179 0.55 13.84 4.81
N LEU A 180 0.39 15.12 4.49
CA LEU A 180 1.44 16.13 4.68
C LEU A 180 1.76 16.34 6.17
N ALA A 181 0.78 16.16 7.07
CA ALA A 181 1.02 16.17 8.50
C ALA A 181 2.07 15.12 8.93
N GLU A 182 2.05 13.93 8.32
CA GLU A 182 3.05 12.88 8.60
C GLU A 182 4.43 13.24 8.04
N VAL A 183 4.48 13.93 6.90
CA VAL A 183 5.75 14.46 6.34
C VAL A 183 6.35 15.52 7.26
N ILE A 184 5.52 16.47 7.73
CA ILE A 184 5.94 17.52 8.67
C ILE A 184 6.41 16.91 10.00
N LYS A 185 5.71 15.90 10.51
CA LYS A 185 6.14 15.13 11.69
C LYS A 185 7.57 14.61 11.51
N CYS A 186 7.87 13.97 10.37
CA CYS A 186 9.21 13.49 10.06
C CYS A 186 10.25 14.62 10.03
N GLY A 187 9.86 15.81 9.55
CA GLY A 187 10.70 17.00 9.58
C GLY A 187 11.10 17.43 11.00
N PHE A 188 10.14 17.44 11.93
CA PHE A 188 10.42 17.81 13.32
C PHE A 188 11.22 16.75 14.09
N ILE A 189 10.94 15.45 13.88
CA ILE A 189 11.53 14.40 14.71
C ILE A 189 12.83 13.82 14.17
N ARG A 190 13.17 14.08 12.89
CA ARG A 190 14.32 13.43 12.25
C ARG A 190 15.11 14.30 11.29
N ASP A 191 14.47 14.97 10.33
CA ASP A 191 15.17 15.67 9.25
C ASP A 191 14.58 17.06 8.98
N PRO A 192 15.10 18.12 9.63
CA PRO A 192 14.62 19.48 9.46
C PRO A 192 14.67 20.01 8.02
N GLU A 193 15.47 19.42 7.12
CA GLU A 193 15.48 19.77 5.69
C GLU A 193 14.10 19.62 5.06
N ILE A 194 13.29 18.67 5.54
CA ILE A 194 11.90 18.52 5.10
C ILE A 194 11.09 19.79 5.40
N LEU A 195 11.30 20.41 6.57
CA LEU A 195 10.59 21.63 6.95
C LEU A 195 11.03 22.83 6.08
N PHE A 196 12.34 22.93 5.79
CA PHE A 196 12.86 23.97 4.90
C PHE A 196 12.32 23.83 3.47
N LEU A 197 12.17 22.60 2.96
CA LEU A 197 11.59 22.35 1.63
C LEU A 197 10.09 22.71 1.56
N LEU A 198 9.38 22.65 2.68
CA LEU A 198 7.97 23.01 2.77
C LEU A 198 7.75 24.51 3.03
N GLU A 199 8.78 25.25 3.43
CA GLU A 199 8.67 26.67 3.73
C GLU A 199 8.22 27.45 2.48
N GLY A 200 7.16 28.26 2.64
CA GLY A 200 6.58 29.04 1.55
C GLY A 200 5.71 28.26 0.56
N GLN A 201 5.55 26.94 0.72
CA GLN A 201 4.62 26.14 -0.08
C GLN A 201 3.19 26.26 0.46
N ASN A 202 2.20 26.29 -0.44
CA ASN A 202 0.79 26.27 -0.07
C ASN A 202 0.13 25.00 -0.62
N LEU A 203 -0.95 24.55 0.02
CA LEU A 203 -1.77 23.45 -0.51
C LEU A 203 -2.53 23.83 -1.80
N ASP A 204 -2.52 25.11 -2.16
CA ASP A 204 -3.25 25.70 -3.30
C ASP A 204 -2.35 26.01 -4.51
N SER A 205 -1.03 25.79 -4.39
CA SER A 205 -0.02 26.14 -5.41
C SER A 205 0.51 24.94 -6.16
#